data_AF-A0A7V9DZH3-F1
#
_entry.id   AF-A0A7V9DZH3-F1
#
_cell.length_a   1.000
_cell.length_b   1.000
_cell.length_c   1.000
_cell.angle_alpha   90.00
_cell.angle_beta   90.00
_cell.angle_gamma   90.00
#
_symmetry.space_group_name_H-M   'P 1'
#
loop_
_entity.id
_entity.type
_entity.pdbx_description
1 polymer ?
#
loop_
_entity_poly.entity_id
_entity_poly.type
_entity_poly.pdbx_seq_one_letter_code
_entity_poly.pdbx_strand_id
1 'polypeptide(L)'
;MLKLPPNVKVGGHTYRFVWLAKSAEAVDEWMHCDYDAQRIRVHPACKTLDGSKIAEYVIHEVQHAINEAYGNLDGATEEHFTTQSAKGWLQVYRENPKLFAYIDALLCTATA
;
A
#
# COMPACT_ATOMS: atom_id res chain seq x y z
N MET A 1 -0.84 14.92 11.91
CA MET A 1 -0.36 14.02 10.84
C MET A 1 -0.58 12.59 11.31
N LEU A 2 -1.37 11.80 10.58
CA LEU A 2 -1.66 10.41 10.93
C LEU A 2 -0.38 9.57 10.88
N LYS A 3 -0.18 8.70 11.87
CA LYS A 3 0.94 7.77 11.91
C LYS A 3 0.69 6.69 10.84
N LEU A 4 1.70 6.38 10.03
CA LEU A 4 1.61 5.29 9.04
C LEU A 4 1.15 3.99 9.73
N PRO A 5 0.35 3.15 9.05
CA PRO A 5 0.02 1.84 9.57
C PRO A 5 1.32 1.06 9.78
N PRO A 6 1.51 0.40 10.93
CA PRO A 6 2.81 -0.15 11.28
C PRO A 6 3.25 -1.25 10.31
N ASN A 7 2.36 -2.20 10.03
CA ASN A 7 2.58 -3.28 9.08
C ASN A 7 1.27 -3.63 8.35
N VAL A 8 1.39 -4.23 7.17
CA VAL A 8 0.30 -4.84 6.39
C VAL A 8 0.69 -6.26 6.01
N LYS A 9 -0.17 -7.22 6.31
CA LYS A 9 -0.02 -8.61 5.94
C LYS A 9 -0.73 -8.89 4.62
N VAL A 10 0.00 -9.38 3.63
CA VAL A 10 -0.52 -9.76 2.31
C VAL A 10 -0.05 -11.17 1.99
N GLY A 11 -1.00 -12.10 1.83
CA GLY A 11 -0.70 -13.53 1.70
C GLY A 11 0.14 -14.03 2.89
N GLY A 12 1.30 -14.62 2.59
CA GLY A 12 2.27 -15.08 3.59
C GLY A 12 3.26 -14.02 4.10
N HIS A 13 3.22 -12.80 3.58
CA HIS A 13 4.23 -11.76 3.82
C HIS A 13 3.70 -10.63 4.70
N THR A 14 4.59 -9.94 5.41
CA THR A 14 4.26 -8.78 6.25
C THR A 14 5.13 -7.59 5.88
N TYR A 15 4.51 -6.58 5.29
CA TYR A 15 5.16 -5.37 4.80
C TYR A 15 5.15 -4.29 5.87
N ARG A 16 6.30 -3.65 6.06
CA ARG A 16 6.42 -2.49 6.96
C ARG A 16 6.44 -1.19 6.18
N PHE A 17 5.61 -0.23 6.59
CA PHE A 17 5.70 1.13 6.05
C PHE A 17 6.92 1.85 6.63
N VAL A 18 7.75 2.43 5.76
CA VAL A 18 8.98 3.13 6.15
C VAL A 18 9.08 4.47 5.43
N TRP A 19 9.20 5.56 6.18
CA TRP A 19 9.57 6.85 5.61
C TRP A 19 11.02 6.79 5.16
N LEU A 20 11.28 7.17 3.92
CA LEU A 20 12.65 7.35 3.46
C LEU A 20 13.27 8.59 4.12
N ALA A 21 14.59 8.57 4.30
CA ALA A 21 15.32 9.77 4.66
C ALA A 21 15.31 10.75 3.49
N LYS A 22 15.35 12.07 3.74
CA LYS A 22 15.45 13.09 2.68
C LYS A 22 16.68 12.92 1.77
N SER A 23 17.69 12.19 2.24
CA SER A 23 18.94 11.91 1.54
C SER A 23 19.02 10.49 0.97
N ALA A 24 18.00 9.66 1.19
CA ALA A 24 17.96 8.32 0.61
C ALA A 24 17.62 8.43 -0.88
N GLU A 25 18.20 7.55 -1.70
CA GLU A 25 17.99 7.47 -3.15
C GLU A 25 16.52 7.71 -3.50
N ALA A 26 16.31 8.67 -4.40
CA ALA A 26 15.00 9.02 -4.88
C ALA A 26 14.36 7.77 -5.50
N VAL A 27 13.34 7.23 -4.83
CA VAL A 27 12.26 6.60 -5.57
C VAL A 27 11.67 7.72 -6.41
N ASP A 28 11.60 7.52 -7.73
CA ASP A 28 10.97 8.48 -8.66
C ASP A 28 9.44 8.48 -8.54
N GLU A 29 8.94 7.87 -7.45
CA GLU A 29 7.57 7.55 -7.13
C GLU A 29 7.27 8.01 -5.70
N TRP A 30 6.00 8.30 -5.40
CA TRP A 30 5.57 8.77 -4.08
C TRP A 30 5.66 7.68 -3.01
N MET A 31 5.38 6.44 -3.39
CA MET A 31 5.59 5.24 -2.59
C MET A 31 6.13 4.14 -3.47
N HIS A 32 6.72 3.10 -2.86
CA HIS A 32 7.24 1.95 -3.58
C HIS A 32 7.18 0.69 -2.71
N CYS A 33 6.53 -0.35 -3.23
CA CYS A 33 6.48 -1.67 -2.64
C CYS A 33 7.73 -2.48 -3.01
N ASP A 34 8.62 -2.63 -2.03
CA ASP A 34 9.80 -3.50 -2.12
C ASP A 34 9.43 -4.89 -1.56
N TYR A 35 9.14 -5.82 -2.47
CA TYR A 35 8.75 -7.19 -2.15
C TYR A 35 9.82 -7.94 -1.36
N ASP A 36 11.07 -7.89 -1.84
CA ASP A 36 12.19 -8.64 -1.26
C ASP A 36 12.53 -8.16 0.15
N ALA A 37 12.54 -6.85 0.37
CA ALA A 37 12.78 -6.28 1.70
C ALA A 37 11.54 -6.25 2.60
N GLN A 38 10.37 -6.62 2.07
CA GLN A 38 9.06 -6.52 2.71
C GLN A 38 8.80 -5.12 3.29
N ARG A 39 9.01 -4.09 2.47
CA ARG A 39 8.88 -2.69 2.87
C ARG A 39 8.04 -1.92 1.87
N ILE A 40 7.12 -1.11 2.38
CA ILE A 40 6.49 -0.05 1.59
C ILE A 40 7.21 1.25 1.94
N ARG A 41 8.05 1.70 1.01
CA ARG A 41 8.88 2.90 1.15
C ARG A 41 8.04 4.11 0.80
N VAL A 42 8.03 5.12 1.67
CA VAL A 42 7.24 6.33 1.51
C VAL A 42 8.16 7.52 1.32
N HIS A 43 8.05 8.19 0.18
CA HIS A 43 8.84 9.37 -0.13
C HIS A 43 8.50 10.52 0.83
N PRO A 44 9.48 11.31 1.32
CA PRO A 44 9.22 12.38 2.28
C PRO A 44 8.23 13.45 1.80
N ALA A 45 8.16 13.65 0.48
CA ALA A 45 7.25 14.62 -0.11
C ALA A 45 5.77 14.21 0.04
N CYS A 46 5.44 12.93 0.32
CA CYS A 46 4.05 12.53 0.60
C CYS A 46 3.42 13.30 1.76
N LYS A 47 4.24 13.92 2.63
CA LYS A 47 3.77 14.80 3.71
C LYS A 47 3.03 16.05 3.23
N THR A 48 3.20 16.44 1.96
CA THR A 48 2.54 17.61 1.36
C THR A 48 1.31 17.22 0.54
N LEU A 49 1.02 15.93 0.41
CA LEU A 49 -0.15 15.45 -0.32
C LEU A 49 -1.39 15.50 0.57
N ASP A 50 -2.54 15.65 -0.07
CA ASP A 50 -3.84 15.48 0.59
C ASP A 50 -4.07 14.01 0.97
N GLY A 51 -5.01 13.80 1.90
CA GLY A 51 -5.31 12.47 2.44
C GLY A 51 -5.76 11.47 1.37
N SER A 52 -6.54 11.92 0.38
CA SER A 52 -7.05 11.06 -0.70
C SER A 52 -5.93 10.53 -1.58
N LYS A 53 -4.96 11.36 -1.97
CA LYS A 53 -3.77 10.91 -2.72
C LYS A 53 -2.91 9.94 -1.91
N ILE A 54 -2.73 10.20 -0.62
CA ILE A 54 -1.99 9.27 0.24
C ILE A 54 -2.72 7.91 0.30
N ALA A 55 -4.05 7.92 0.45
CA ALA A 55 -4.85 6.70 0.47
C ALA A 55 -4.75 5.93 -0.85
N GLU A 56 -4.80 6.62 -1.99
CA GLU A 56 -4.62 6.03 -3.32
C GLU A 56 -3.25 5.33 -3.43
N TYR A 57 -2.15 6.01 -3.09
CA TYR A 57 -0.82 5.40 -3.12
C TYR A 57 -0.68 4.22 -2.17
N VAL A 58 -1.26 4.30 -0.96
CA VAL A 58 -1.28 3.14 -0.06
C VAL A 58 -2.01 1.95 -0.68
N ILE A 59 -3.17 2.17 -1.30
CA ILE A 59 -3.92 1.11 -1.97
C ILE A 59 -3.12 0.53 -3.14
N HIS A 60 -2.46 1.39 -3.91
CA HIS A 60 -1.61 1.01 -5.03
C HIS A 60 -0.45 0.10 -4.60
N GLU A 61 0.31 0.47 -3.57
CA GLU A 61 1.43 -0.37 -3.09
C GLU A 61 0.96 -1.69 -2.48
N VAL A 62 -0.20 -1.69 -1.83
CA VAL A 62 -0.81 -2.93 -1.34
C VAL A 62 -1.27 -3.81 -2.51
N GLN A 63 -1.75 -3.23 -3.61
CA GLN A 63 -2.05 -3.98 -4.84
C GLN A 63 -0.79 -4.60 -5.43
N HIS A 64 0.35 -3.91 -5.45
CA HIS A 64 1.63 -4.52 -5.86
C HIS A 64 1.97 -5.73 -4.98
N ALA A 65 1.86 -5.60 -3.65
CA ALA A 65 2.08 -6.72 -2.74
C ALA A 65 1.09 -7.88 -2.97
N ILE A 66 -0.17 -7.59 -3.33
CA ILE A 66 -1.17 -8.60 -3.70
C ILE A 66 -0.77 -9.29 -4.99
N ASN A 67 -0.35 -8.52 -6.00
CA ASN A 67 0.02 -9.07 -7.30
C ASN A 67 1.13 -10.10 -7.17
N GLU A 68 2.18 -9.79 -6.43
CA GLU A 68 3.27 -10.72 -6.14
C GLU A 68 2.79 -11.94 -5.35
N ALA A 69 2.04 -11.73 -4.25
CA ALA A 69 1.62 -12.83 -3.37
C ALA A 69 0.61 -13.79 -4.00
N TYR A 70 -0.17 -13.34 -4.99
CA TYR A 70 -1.23 -14.12 -5.64
C TYR A 70 -0.93 -14.45 -7.11
N GLY A 71 0.26 -14.13 -7.61
CA GLY A 71 0.69 -14.50 -8.96
C GLY A 71 -0.03 -13.74 -10.07
N ASN A 72 -0.31 -12.45 -9.86
CA ASN A 72 -0.72 -11.54 -10.93
C ASN A 72 0.54 -11.00 -11.60
N LEU A 73 0.98 -11.73 -12.62
CA LEU A 73 2.11 -11.33 -13.46
C LEU A 73 1.63 -10.40 -14.58
N ASP A 74 2.55 -9.63 -15.13
CA ASP A 74 2.31 -8.85 -16.33
C ASP A 74 1.80 -9.75 -17.47
N GLY A 75 0.71 -9.32 -18.12
CA GLY A 75 0.03 -10.10 -19.17
C GLY A 75 -0.99 -11.12 -18.66
N ALA A 76 -1.31 -11.13 -17.36
CA ALA A 76 -2.46 -11.87 -16.85
C ALA A 76 -3.75 -11.51 -17.59
N THR A 77 -4.63 -12.50 -17.80
CA THR A 77 -5.97 -12.23 -18.33
C THR A 77 -6.76 -11.40 -17.32
N GLU A 78 -7.67 -10.59 -17.82
CA GLU A 78 -8.53 -9.74 -16.97
C GLU A 78 -9.24 -10.57 -15.88
N GLU A 79 -9.83 -11.70 -16.24
CA GLU A 79 -10.51 -12.59 -15.28
C GLU A 79 -9.55 -13.17 -14.22
N HIS A 80 -8.32 -13.54 -14.59
CA HIS A 80 -7.33 -14.02 -13.62
C HIS A 80 -6.94 -12.90 -12.66
N PHE A 81 -6.61 -11.72 -13.20
CA PHE A 81 -6.26 -10.55 -12.40
C PHE A 81 -7.39 -10.17 -11.44
N THR A 82 -8.62 -10.09 -11.93
CA THR A 82 -9.82 -9.77 -11.15
C THR A 82 -10.03 -10.80 -10.03
N THR A 83 -9.97 -12.09 -10.35
CA THR A 83 -10.15 -13.18 -9.38
C THR A 83 -9.09 -13.14 -8.28
N GLN A 84 -7.80 -13.01 -8.62
CA GLN A 84 -6.73 -13.02 -7.63
C GLN A 84 -6.69 -11.72 -6.82
N SER A 85 -6.93 -10.57 -7.46
CA SER A 85 -7.03 -9.28 -6.75
C SER A 85 -8.17 -9.31 -5.74
N ALA A 86 -9.34 -9.84 -6.10
CA ALA A 86 -10.46 -9.98 -5.16
C ALA A 86 -10.10 -10.85 -3.95
N LYS A 87 -9.41 -11.98 -4.17
CA LYS A 87 -8.92 -12.86 -3.08
C LYS A 87 -7.92 -12.14 -2.18
N GLY A 88 -6.95 -11.45 -2.78
CA GLY A 88 -5.94 -10.67 -2.08
C GLY A 88 -6.56 -9.57 -1.23
N TRP A 89 -7.42 -8.74 -1.81
CA TRP A 89 -8.10 -7.68 -1.08
C TRP A 89 -8.99 -8.19 0.04
N LEU A 90 -9.70 -9.31 -0.16
CA LEU A 90 -10.50 -9.91 0.91
C LEU A 90 -9.63 -10.35 2.09
N GLN A 91 -8.47 -10.98 1.83
CA GLN A 91 -7.53 -11.34 2.88
C GLN A 91 -6.96 -10.10 3.56
N VAL A 92 -6.55 -9.09 2.79
CA VAL A 92 -6.03 -7.83 3.33
C VAL A 92 -7.07 -7.15 4.22
N TYR A 93 -8.32 -7.08 3.78
CA TYR A 93 -9.44 -6.52 4.53
C TYR A 93 -9.65 -7.22 5.87
N ARG A 94 -9.69 -8.55 5.84
CA ARG A 94 -9.88 -9.38 7.04
C ARG A 94 -8.73 -9.25 8.04
N GLU A 95 -7.50 -9.20 7.57
CA GLU A 95 -6.30 -9.36 8.42
C GLU A 95 -5.62 -8.04 8.78
N ASN A 96 -6.01 -6.92 8.15
CA ASN A 96 -5.40 -5.61 8.37
C ASN A 96 -6.41 -4.51 8.72
N PRO A 97 -7.25 -4.66 9.76
CA PRO A 97 -8.24 -3.64 10.12
C PRO A 97 -7.62 -2.26 10.40
N LYS A 98 -6.37 -2.23 10.88
CA LYS A 98 -5.62 -0.97 11.12
C LYS A 98 -5.25 -0.23 9.83
N LEU A 99 -5.08 -0.93 8.72
CA LEU A 99 -4.85 -0.31 7.41
C LEU A 99 -6.09 0.46 6.97
N PHE A 100 -7.27 -0.16 7.05
CA PHE A 100 -8.52 0.47 6.64
C PHE A 100 -8.93 1.61 7.58
N ALA A 101 -8.71 1.46 8.89
CA ALA A 101 -8.88 2.58 9.83
C ALA A 101 -7.96 3.77 9.51
N TYR A 102 -6.74 3.51 9.03
CA TYR A 102 -5.83 4.56 8.58
C TYR A 102 -6.31 5.22 7.29
N ILE A 103 -6.77 4.44 6.30
CA ILE A 103 -7.35 4.95 5.05
C ILE A 103 -8.60 5.79 5.33
N ASP A 104 -9.50 5.29 6.15
CA ASP A 104 -10.72 6.01 6.57
C ASP A 104 -10.38 7.35 7.23
N ALA A 105 -9.41 7.36 8.15
CA ALA A 105 -8.95 8.59 8.78
C ALA A 105 -8.35 9.59 7.77
N LEU A 106 -7.63 9.13 6.74
CA LEU A 106 -7.13 10.01 5.67
C LEU A 106 -8.29 10.64 4.88
N LEU A 107 -9.30 9.85 4.52
CA LEU A 107 -10.42 10.29 3.69
C LEU A 107 -11.37 11.22 4.47
N CYS A 108 -11.65 10.93 5.74
CA CYS A 108 -12.53 11.75 6.57
C CYS A 108 -11.91 13.07 7.03
N THR A 109 -10.58 13.21 6.99
CA THR A 109 -9.92 14.50 7.27
C THR A 109 -10.08 15.53 6.15
N ALA A 110 -10.65 15.16 4.99
CA ALA A 110 -10.89 16.06 3.86
C ALA A 110 -12.18 16.90 4.00
N THR A 111 -12.92 16.79 5.11
CA THR A 111 -14.07 17.64 5.43
C THR A 111 -13.81 18.49 6.66
N ALA A 112 -13.06 19.58 6.50
CA ALA A 112 -13.01 20.70 7.45
C ALA A 112 -12.68 21.99 6.70
#